data_AF-A0A3D9ZWC6-F1
#
_entry.id   AF-A0A3D9ZWC6-F1
#
_cell.length_a   1.000
_cell.length_b   1.000
_cell.length_c   1.000
_cell.angle_alpha   90.00
_cell.angle_beta   90.00
_cell.angle_gamma   90.00
#
_symmetry.space_group_name_H-M   'P 1'
#
loop_
_entity.id
_entity.type
_entity.pdbx_description
1 polymer ?
#
loop_
_entity_poly.entity_id
_entity_poly.type
_entity_poly.pdbx_seq_one_letter_code
_entity_poly.pdbx_strand_id
1 'polypeptide(L)'
;MKRAYLAVDAGNSKTVALVTDAEGTVLGRGRGGNGDIYGAASVPEAISSVFGAVDAALADAGTTPGDVASAAFRIAGVDYPEDAEFWDGHVRERLGDMGRWSVKNDAFASLRLLDGSGVAVSIAVGTGPAVAARAKDGREECSGFFVFDHLGGSGLGNSALKAVCQAWMGIGPATALTEELCTLYGVADGWELRHAFTRRFGARPATDLWRAARLVLAAADAGDAVARDIVDTQAAAFARYAQWCATRVGVDLASGELPVLLNGSVATSEHPAMRAALTAELGRIAPAARVVVADASPLSGVVLDALAEGGTVIGPDLLTRVRDAHPHDFLST
;
A
#
# COMPACT_ATOMS: atom_id res chain seq x y z
N MET A 1 17.48 -28.58 -8.23
CA MET A 1 16.29 -27.97 -8.88
C MET A 1 15.90 -26.79 -8.03
N LYS A 2 15.71 -25.61 -8.63
CA LYS A 2 15.21 -24.43 -7.94
C LYS A 2 13.78 -24.69 -7.48
N ARG A 3 13.46 -24.45 -6.20
CA ARG A 3 12.19 -24.83 -5.57
C ARG A 3 11.59 -23.75 -4.68
N ALA A 4 12.34 -22.67 -4.44
CA ALA A 4 11.92 -21.57 -3.59
C ALA A 4 11.41 -20.38 -4.42
N TYR A 5 10.55 -19.57 -3.82
CA TYR A 5 10.02 -18.34 -4.42
C TYR A 5 10.19 -17.21 -3.41
N LEU A 6 10.71 -16.07 -3.87
CA LEU A 6 10.99 -14.92 -3.02
C LEU A 6 9.97 -13.81 -3.29
N ALA A 7 9.28 -13.34 -2.28
CA ALA A 7 8.37 -12.21 -2.35
C ALA A 7 8.89 -11.07 -1.49
N VAL A 8 8.97 -9.86 -2.03
CA VAL A 8 9.44 -8.67 -1.32
C VAL A 8 8.45 -7.53 -1.52
N ASP A 9 7.79 -7.14 -0.43
CA ASP A 9 6.90 -5.98 -0.35
C ASP A 9 7.59 -4.89 0.48
N ALA A 10 8.03 -3.82 -0.19
CA ALA A 10 8.83 -2.76 0.36
C ALA A 10 8.08 -1.44 0.25
N GLY A 11 7.53 -0.95 1.37
CA GLY A 11 6.78 0.28 1.42
C GLY A 11 7.48 1.38 2.20
N ASN A 12 6.76 2.51 2.35
CA ASN A 12 7.21 3.72 3.03
C ASN A 12 7.42 3.57 4.56
N SER A 13 6.97 2.48 5.17
CA SER A 13 7.07 2.28 6.63
C SER A 13 7.86 1.03 7.03
N LYS A 14 7.91 0.03 6.16
CA LYS A 14 8.56 -1.25 6.41
C LYS A 14 8.81 -1.98 5.11
N THR A 15 9.70 -2.96 5.17
CA THR A 15 9.91 -3.96 4.13
C THR A 15 9.70 -5.34 4.73
N VAL A 16 9.02 -6.22 4.02
CA VAL A 16 8.78 -7.59 4.42
C VAL A 16 9.10 -8.53 3.27
N ALA A 17 9.85 -9.59 3.57
CA ALA A 17 10.27 -10.59 2.61
C ALA A 17 9.84 -11.99 3.07
N LEU A 18 9.39 -12.81 2.13
CA LEU A 18 9.03 -14.21 2.36
C LEU A 18 9.71 -15.11 1.34
N VAL A 19 10.18 -16.24 1.83
CA VAL A 19 10.56 -17.38 0.98
C VAL A 19 9.48 -18.44 1.11
N THR A 20 8.95 -18.94 -0.01
CA THR A 20 7.95 -20.02 -0.04
C THR A 20 8.38 -21.20 -0.92
N ASP A 21 7.76 -22.35 -0.73
CA ASP A 21 7.74 -23.42 -1.75
C ASP A 21 6.72 -23.12 -2.87
N ALA A 22 6.56 -24.04 -3.83
CA ALA A 22 5.64 -23.90 -4.97
C ALA A 22 4.16 -23.98 -4.54
N GLU A 23 3.91 -24.57 -3.38
CA GLU A 23 2.60 -24.75 -2.78
C GLU A 23 2.20 -23.55 -1.90
N GLY A 24 3.04 -22.51 -1.82
CA GLY A 24 2.80 -21.30 -1.03
C GLY A 24 3.09 -21.45 0.46
N THR A 25 3.71 -22.54 0.90
CA THR A 25 4.14 -22.73 2.29
C THR A 25 5.32 -21.81 2.59
N VAL A 26 5.21 -21.01 3.66
CA VAL A 26 6.31 -20.12 4.07
C VAL A 26 7.44 -20.92 4.70
N LEU A 27 8.62 -20.81 4.09
CA LEU A 27 9.87 -21.42 4.52
C LEU A 27 10.72 -20.47 5.36
N GLY A 28 10.69 -19.17 5.06
CA GLY A 28 11.47 -18.18 5.79
C GLY A 28 10.90 -16.77 5.70
N ARG A 29 11.26 -15.93 6.67
CA ARG A 29 10.73 -14.57 6.86
C ARG A 29 11.84 -13.56 7.14
N GLY A 30 11.68 -12.35 6.62
CA GLY A 30 12.56 -11.24 6.92
C GLY A 30 11.83 -9.91 6.95
N ARG A 31 12.31 -8.99 7.78
CA ARG A 31 11.72 -7.67 7.96
C ARG A 31 12.81 -6.60 8.00
N GLY A 32 12.54 -5.49 7.34
CA GLY A 32 13.38 -4.30 7.27
C GLY A 32 12.58 -3.01 7.46
N GLY A 33 13.29 -1.89 7.43
CA GLY A 33 12.70 -0.54 7.52
C GLY A 33 12.11 -0.06 6.19
N ASN A 34 12.07 1.25 6.02
CA ASN A 34 11.58 1.89 4.81
C ASN A 34 12.41 1.46 3.59
N GLY A 35 11.75 0.89 2.57
CA GLY A 35 12.39 0.45 1.33
C GLY A 35 12.21 1.41 0.15
N ASP A 36 11.51 2.52 0.34
CA ASP A 36 11.34 3.58 -0.66
C ASP A 36 12.61 4.45 -0.74
N ILE A 37 13.28 4.48 -1.89
CA ILE A 37 14.51 5.26 -2.10
C ILE A 37 14.30 6.77 -2.02
N TYR A 38 13.06 7.24 -2.18
CA TYR A 38 12.66 8.63 -2.06
C TYR A 38 12.08 8.96 -0.68
N GLY A 39 11.56 7.96 0.03
CA GLY A 39 10.98 8.11 1.37
C GLY A 39 11.94 7.85 2.53
N ALA A 40 12.98 7.05 2.34
CA ALA A 40 13.96 6.72 3.37
C ALA A 40 14.89 7.92 3.69
N ALA A 41 15.61 7.85 4.82
CA ALA A 41 16.53 8.94 5.20
C ALA A 41 17.74 9.03 4.24
N SER A 42 18.08 7.94 3.57
CA SER A 42 19.04 7.91 2.47
C SER A 42 18.83 6.68 1.57
N VAL A 43 19.27 6.76 0.31
CA VAL A 43 19.23 5.63 -0.63
C VAL A 43 19.93 4.37 -0.06
N PRO A 44 21.13 4.45 0.57
CA PRO A 44 21.74 3.29 1.21
C PRO A 44 20.89 2.63 2.32
N GLU A 45 20.12 3.40 3.07
CA GLU A 45 19.21 2.86 4.10
C GLU A 45 18.04 2.09 3.48
N ALA A 46 17.49 2.56 2.36
CA ALA A 46 16.46 1.84 1.62
C ALA A 46 16.99 0.51 1.08
N ILE A 47 18.17 0.52 0.44
CA ILE A 47 18.85 -0.70 -0.03
C ILE A 47 19.08 -1.67 1.15
N SER A 48 19.60 -1.17 2.27
CA SER A 48 19.86 -1.99 3.46
C SER A 48 18.59 -2.60 4.02
N SER A 49 17.48 -1.85 4.05
CA SER A 49 16.18 -2.34 4.50
C SER A 49 15.64 -3.45 3.61
N VAL A 50 15.73 -3.29 2.28
CA VAL A 50 15.25 -4.27 1.31
C VAL A 50 16.09 -5.54 1.35
N PHE A 51 17.41 -5.43 1.15
CA PHE A 51 18.27 -6.60 1.09
C PHE A 51 18.51 -7.24 2.45
N GLY A 52 18.49 -6.49 3.55
CA GLY A 52 18.52 -7.06 4.89
C GLY A 52 17.29 -7.92 5.18
N ALA A 53 16.11 -7.53 4.70
CA ALA A 53 14.91 -8.38 4.78
C ALA A 53 15.05 -9.64 3.91
N VAL A 54 15.59 -9.52 2.70
CA VAL A 54 15.85 -10.68 1.83
C VAL A 54 16.83 -11.65 2.46
N ASP A 55 17.97 -11.16 2.96
CA ASP A 55 19.01 -11.99 3.58
C ASP A 55 18.47 -12.73 4.80
N ALA A 56 17.68 -12.05 5.64
CA ALA A 56 17.01 -12.68 6.78
C ALA A 56 16.04 -13.78 6.34
N ALA A 57 15.22 -13.54 5.31
CA ALA A 57 14.25 -14.51 4.82
C ALA A 57 14.92 -15.75 4.20
N LEU A 58 16.00 -15.56 3.44
CA LEU A 58 16.79 -16.66 2.86
C LEU A 58 17.47 -17.50 3.95
N ALA A 59 18.05 -16.83 4.96
CA ALA A 59 18.70 -17.49 6.10
C ALA A 59 17.70 -18.30 6.94
N ASP A 60 16.54 -17.72 7.26
CA ASP A 60 15.46 -18.40 8.00
C ASP A 60 14.94 -19.64 7.25
N ALA A 61 14.86 -19.57 5.91
CA ALA A 61 14.47 -20.68 5.06
C ALA A 61 15.57 -21.76 4.88
N GLY A 62 16.82 -21.47 5.27
CA GLY A 62 17.96 -22.33 4.95
C GLY A 62 18.21 -22.46 3.44
N THR A 63 17.89 -21.41 2.67
CA THR A 63 17.98 -21.39 1.20
C THR A 63 19.06 -20.43 0.73
N THR A 64 19.59 -20.70 -0.47
CA THR A 64 20.48 -19.76 -1.17
C THR A 64 19.76 -19.09 -2.33
N PRO A 65 20.26 -17.96 -2.87
CA PRO A 65 19.72 -17.39 -4.10
C PRO A 65 19.65 -18.41 -5.26
N GLY A 66 20.63 -19.33 -5.35
CA GLY A 66 20.64 -20.41 -6.33
C GLY A 66 19.45 -21.37 -6.28
N ASP A 67 18.73 -21.44 -5.15
CA ASP A 67 17.55 -22.29 -4.97
C ASP A 67 16.23 -21.59 -5.35
N VAL A 68 16.26 -20.27 -5.54
CA VAL A 68 15.07 -19.45 -5.83
C VAL A 68 14.74 -19.49 -7.32
N ALA A 69 13.59 -20.05 -7.67
CA ALA A 69 13.11 -20.19 -9.04
C ALA A 69 12.60 -18.86 -9.62
N SER A 70 11.97 -18.03 -8.78
CA SER A 70 11.39 -16.75 -9.16
C SER A 70 11.30 -15.81 -7.96
N ALA A 71 11.50 -14.50 -8.18
CA ALA A 71 11.37 -13.47 -7.17
C ALA A 71 10.51 -12.29 -7.65
N ALA A 72 9.57 -11.82 -6.82
CA ALA A 72 8.81 -10.61 -7.10
C ALA A 72 9.15 -9.52 -6.08
N PHE A 73 9.64 -8.40 -6.59
CA PHE A 73 9.89 -7.18 -5.82
C PHE A 73 8.82 -6.15 -6.17
N ARG A 74 8.09 -5.71 -5.15
CA ARG A 74 7.06 -4.66 -5.22
C ARG A 74 7.48 -3.56 -4.26
N ILE A 75 8.05 -2.50 -4.82
CA ILE A 75 8.81 -1.51 -4.06
C ILE A 75 8.20 -0.13 -4.31
N ALA A 76 7.85 0.58 -3.24
CA ALA A 76 7.45 1.97 -3.28
C ALA A 76 8.57 2.83 -3.87
N GLY A 77 8.20 3.79 -4.71
CA GLY A 77 9.16 4.65 -5.41
C GLY A 77 9.78 4.01 -6.67
N VAL A 78 9.34 2.81 -7.09
CA VAL A 78 9.63 2.33 -8.46
C VAL A 78 8.58 2.90 -9.40
N ASP A 79 8.76 4.17 -9.76
CA ASP A 79 7.77 4.94 -10.52
C ASP A 79 8.23 5.23 -11.95
N TYR A 80 9.54 5.26 -12.19
CA TYR A 80 10.15 5.48 -13.49
C TYR A 80 11.01 4.29 -13.95
N PRO A 81 11.28 4.15 -15.27
CA PRO A 81 12.14 3.08 -15.78
C PRO A 81 13.52 3.03 -15.11
N GLU A 82 14.13 4.17 -14.82
CA GLU A 82 15.41 4.26 -14.13
C GLU A 82 15.37 3.73 -12.68
N ASP A 83 14.23 3.81 -12.00
CA ASP A 83 14.07 3.25 -10.65
C ASP A 83 14.06 1.72 -10.72
N ALA A 84 13.36 1.15 -11.72
CA ALA A 84 13.37 -0.28 -11.96
C ALA A 84 14.78 -0.77 -12.33
N GLU A 85 15.49 -0.06 -13.20
CA GLU A 85 16.88 -0.37 -13.58
C GLU A 85 17.84 -0.31 -12.39
N PHE A 86 17.67 0.68 -11.51
CA PHE A 86 18.45 0.83 -10.28
C PHE A 86 18.33 -0.40 -9.38
N TRP A 87 17.10 -0.83 -9.08
CA TRP A 87 16.85 -2.00 -8.25
C TRP A 87 17.27 -3.30 -8.95
N ASP A 88 17.04 -3.43 -10.26
CA ASP A 88 17.50 -4.57 -11.06
C ASP A 88 19.03 -4.74 -10.99
N GLY A 89 19.77 -3.63 -11.00
CA GLY A 89 21.22 -3.64 -10.81
C GLY A 89 21.62 -4.29 -9.49
N HIS A 90 20.97 -3.89 -8.39
CA HIS A 90 21.25 -4.44 -7.07
C HIS A 90 20.79 -5.90 -6.91
N VAL A 91 19.64 -6.27 -7.48
CA VAL A 91 19.18 -7.67 -7.49
C VAL A 91 20.17 -8.54 -8.25
N ARG A 92 20.65 -8.09 -9.42
CA ARG A 92 21.65 -8.82 -10.22
C ARG A 92 22.98 -8.98 -9.48
N GLU A 93 23.44 -7.93 -8.82
CA GLU A 93 24.70 -7.94 -8.06
C GLU A 93 24.65 -8.91 -6.88
N ARG A 94 23.54 -8.92 -6.13
CA ARG A 94 23.44 -9.63 -4.84
C ARG A 94 22.81 -11.02 -4.95
N LEU A 95 21.91 -11.20 -5.92
CA LEU A 95 21.03 -12.36 -6.04
C LEU A 95 21.03 -12.92 -7.47
N GLY A 96 22.06 -12.64 -8.28
CA GLY A 96 22.14 -13.02 -9.70
C GLY A 96 22.05 -14.53 -9.97
N ASP A 97 22.30 -15.38 -8.97
CA ASP A 97 22.19 -16.84 -9.06
C ASP A 97 20.72 -17.33 -9.04
N MET A 98 19.76 -16.46 -8.72
CA MET A 98 18.32 -16.77 -8.78
C MET A 98 17.86 -17.10 -10.20
N GLY A 99 16.67 -17.68 -10.33
CA GLY A 99 16.07 -18.00 -11.63
C GLY A 99 15.71 -16.73 -12.39
N ARG A 100 14.55 -16.18 -12.10
CA ARG A 100 14.05 -14.94 -12.70
C ARG A 100 13.54 -14.01 -11.61
N TRP A 101 13.42 -12.74 -11.92
CA TRP A 101 12.82 -11.78 -11.01
C TRP A 101 12.08 -10.69 -11.76
N SER A 102 11.20 -9.99 -11.04
CA SER A 102 10.60 -8.75 -11.49
C SER A 102 10.71 -7.68 -10.41
N VAL A 103 11.02 -6.45 -10.82
CA VAL A 103 10.94 -5.26 -9.98
C VAL A 103 9.83 -4.37 -10.53
N LYS A 104 8.85 -4.04 -9.69
CA LYS A 104 7.75 -3.13 -10.04
C LYS A 104 7.37 -2.27 -8.85
N ASN A 105 6.54 -1.26 -9.12
CA ASN A 105 5.88 -0.45 -8.11
C ASN A 105 5.08 -1.30 -7.09
N ASP A 106 4.96 -0.82 -5.85
CA ASP A 106 4.17 -1.46 -4.80
C ASP A 106 2.66 -1.49 -5.11
N ALA A 107 2.17 -0.56 -5.95
CA ALA A 107 0.78 -0.54 -6.39
C ALA A 107 0.31 -1.85 -7.08
N PHE A 108 1.24 -2.61 -7.69
CA PHE A 108 0.93 -3.89 -8.34
C PHE A 108 0.77 -5.05 -7.35
N ALA A 109 1.19 -4.88 -6.08
CA ALA A 109 1.30 -5.97 -5.10
C ALA A 109 0.00 -6.75 -4.89
N SER A 110 -1.15 -6.08 -4.94
CA SER A 110 -2.43 -6.70 -4.56
C SER A 110 -3.20 -7.32 -5.73
N LEU A 111 -2.79 -7.13 -6.98
CA LEU A 111 -3.63 -7.44 -8.15
C LEU A 111 -4.07 -8.91 -8.21
N ARG A 112 -3.23 -9.85 -7.79
CA ARG A 112 -3.54 -11.28 -7.83
C ARG A 112 -4.45 -11.75 -6.70
N LEU A 113 -4.70 -10.95 -5.67
CA LEU A 113 -5.53 -11.35 -4.53
C LEU A 113 -6.98 -11.59 -4.90
N LEU A 114 -7.45 -11.03 -6.01
CA LEU A 114 -8.85 -11.14 -6.41
C LEU A 114 -9.23 -12.55 -6.88
N ASP A 115 -8.53 -13.07 -7.88
CA ASP A 115 -8.82 -14.35 -8.53
C ASP A 115 -7.57 -15.07 -9.05
N GLY A 116 -6.38 -14.60 -8.66
CA GLY A 116 -5.10 -15.16 -9.10
C GLY A 116 -4.63 -14.73 -10.49
N SER A 117 -5.51 -14.19 -11.35
CA SER A 117 -5.14 -13.78 -12.72
C SER A 117 -4.21 -12.57 -12.73
N GLY A 118 -4.39 -11.68 -11.76
CA GLY A 118 -3.73 -10.37 -11.71
C GLY A 118 -4.39 -9.31 -12.60
N VAL A 119 -5.51 -9.61 -13.25
CA VAL A 119 -6.26 -8.65 -14.08
C VAL A 119 -7.24 -7.89 -13.21
N ALA A 120 -6.88 -6.65 -12.84
CA ALA A 120 -7.70 -5.80 -11.98
C ALA A 120 -7.21 -4.35 -12.02
N VAL A 121 -7.99 -3.46 -11.41
CA VAL A 121 -7.48 -2.23 -10.80
C VAL A 121 -7.27 -2.49 -9.31
N SER A 122 -6.13 -2.07 -8.77
CA SER A 122 -5.84 -2.07 -7.33
C SER A 122 -5.83 -0.63 -6.82
N ILE A 123 -6.55 -0.38 -5.73
CA ILE A 123 -6.49 0.86 -4.95
C ILE A 123 -6.02 0.48 -3.54
N ALA A 124 -4.75 0.72 -3.25
CA ALA A 124 -4.18 0.52 -1.93
C ALA A 124 -4.14 1.87 -1.18
N VAL A 125 -4.84 1.91 -0.04
CA VAL A 125 -4.89 3.06 0.87
C VAL A 125 -4.13 2.71 2.15
N GLY A 126 -2.83 3.02 2.18
CA GLY A 126 -1.96 2.83 3.34
C GLY A 126 -1.57 4.16 3.96
N THR A 127 -0.30 4.27 4.39
CA THR A 127 0.32 5.55 4.76
C THR A 127 0.16 6.58 3.66
N GLY A 128 0.40 6.15 2.42
CA GLY A 128 0.18 6.91 1.20
C GLY A 128 -0.71 6.14 0.21
N PRO A 129 -0.94 6.73 -0.97
CA PRO A 129 -1.71 6.13 -2.06
C PRO A 129 -0.85 5.20 -2.92
N ALA A 130 -1.41 4.08 -3.37
CA ALA A 130 -0.84 3.29 -4.45
C ALA A 130 -1.97 2.75 -5.33
N VAL A 131 -1.97 3.11 -6.62
CA VAL A 131 -3.02 2.74 -7.58
C VAL A 131 -2.40 2.13 -8.83
N ALA A 132 -2.88 0.97 -9.26
CA ALA A 132 -2.40 0.31 -10.46
C ALA A 132 -3.52 -0.40 -11.22
N ALA A 133 -3.29 -0.66 -12.50
CA ALA A 133 -4.14 -1.48 -13.34
C ALA A 133 -3.30 -2.49 -14.13
N ARG A 134 -3.85 -3.68 -14.36
CA ARG A 134 -3.33 -4.67 -15.31
C ARG A 134 -4.47 -5.20 -16.17
N ALA A 135 -4.37 -5.06 -17.48
CA ALA A 135 -5.32 -5.58 -18.44
C ALA A 135 -5.04 -7.05 -18.81
N LYS A 136 -6.02 -7.71 -19.43
CA LYS A 136 -5.93 -9.14 -19.84
C LYS A 136 -4.79 -9.42 -20.82
N ASP A 137 -4.41 -8.41 -21.60
CA ASP A 137 -3.30 -8.49 -22.56
C ASP A 137 -1.92 -8.23 -21.92
N GLY A 138 -1.87 -8.03 -20.60
CA GLY A 138 -0.65 -7.80 -19.84
C GLY A 138 -0.18 -6.35 -19.79
N ARG A 139 -0.89 -5.40 -20.42
CA ARG A 139 -0.57 -3.97 -20.24
C ARG A 139 -0.81 -3.55 -18.80
N GLU A 140 0.14 -2.78 -18.28
CA GLU A 140 0.19 -2.33 -16.89
C GLU A 140 0.36 -0.81 -16.84
N GLU A 141 -0.21 -0.19 -15.81
CA GLU A 141 0.01 1.21 -15.47
C GLU A 141 -0.14 1.37 -13.96
N CYS A 142 0.64 2.28 -13.36
CA CYS A 142 0.46 2.71 -11.97
C CYS A 142 0.53 4.23 -11.87
N SER A 143 -0.12 4.80 -10.84
CA SER A 143 -0.15 6.25 -10.66
C SER A 143 1.21 6.83 -10.28
N GLY A 144 2.02 6.12 -9.48
CA GLY A 144 3.32 6.57 -8.98
C GLY A 144 3.33 8.02 -8.49
N PHE A 145 4.40 8.76 -8.78
CA PHE A 145 4.55 10.19 -8.50
C PHE A 145 3.52 11.13 -9.15
N PHE A 146 2.61 10.64 -10.00
CA PHE A 146 1.54 11.47 -10.58
C PHE A 146 0.32 11.63 -9.64
N VAL A 147 0.45 11.23 -8.38
CA VAL A 147 -0.52 11.55 -7.32
C VAL A 147 -0.17 12.88 -6.66
N PHE A 148 -0.96 13.91 -6.95
CA PHE A 148 -0.78 15.27 -6.44
C PHE A 148 -1.69 15.60 -5.25
N ASP A 149 -2.73 14.80 -5.04
CA ASP A 149 -3.60 14.90 -3.88
C ASP A 149 -2.91 14.33 -2.64
N HIS A 150 -3.14 14.94 -1.46
CA HIS A 150 -2.67 14.40 -0.20
C HIS A 150 -3.58 13.24 0.25
N LEU A 151 -3.20 12.02 -0.11
CA LEU A 151 -4.01 10.82 0.09
C LEU A 151 -3.42 9.84 1.13
N GLY A 152 -4.24 8.88 1.54
CA GLY A 152 -3.86 7.86 2.52
C GLY A 152 -3.86 8.40 3.96
N GLY A 153 -3.33 7.61 4.89
CA GLY A 153 -3.30 7.96 6.31
C GLY A 153 -2.57 9.29 6.59
N SER A 154 -1.51 9.56 5.84
CA SER A 154 -0.80 10.85 5.90
C SER A 154 -1.69 12.01 5.46
N GLY A 155 -2.40 11.87 4.35
CA GLY A 155 -3.36 12.85 3.86
C GLY A 155 -4.53 13.10 4.82
N LEU A 156 -5.05 12.03 5.44
CA LEU A 156 -6.14 12.11 6.41
C LEU A 156 -5.71 12.92 7.63
N GLY A 157 -4.54 12.60 8.20
CA GLY A 157 -4.01 13.32 9.36
C GLY A 157 -3.72 14.80 9.09
N ASN A 158 -3.15 15.12 7.92
CA ASN A 158 -2.91 16.52 7.52
C ASN A 158 -4.23 17.29 7.33
N SER A 159 -5.23 16.66 6.73
CA SER A 159 -6.55 17.27 6.51
C SER A 159 -7.27 17.51 7.83
N ALA A 160 -7.15 16.58 8.79
CA ALA A 160 -7.69 16.75 10.14
C ALA A 160 -7.02 17.90 10.90
N LEU A 161 -5.69 17.97 10.87
CA LEU A 161 -4.96 19.10 11.47
C LEU A 161 -5.43 20.43 10.89
N LYS A 162 -5.53 20.51 9.55
CA LYS A 162 -6.05 21.70 8.86
C LYS A 162 -7.45 22.05 9.34
N ALA A 163 -8.37 21.08 9.37
CA ALA A 163 -9.75 21.28 9.78
C ALA A 163 -9.87 21.80 11.23
N VAL A 164 -9.15 21.19 12.18
CA VAL A 164 -9.13 21.62 13.59
C VAL A 164 -8.57 23.04 13.72
N CYS A 165 -7.51 23.37 12.97
CA CYS A 165 -6.98 24.74 12.96
C CYS A 165 -8.01 25.74 12.41
N GLN A 166 -8.71 25.39 11.31
CA GLN A 166 -9.73 26.26 10.71
C GLN A 166 -10.94 26.45 11.63
N ALA A 167 -11.35 25.41 12.36
CA ALA A 167 -12.39 25.48 13.38
C ALA A 167 -11.98 26.43 14.51
N TRP A 168 -10.76 26.31 15.03
CA TRP A 168 -10.22 27.22 16.06
C TRP A 168 -10.13 28.68 15.57
N MET A 169 -9.76 28.90 14.31
CA MET A 169 -9.73 30.22 13.68
C MET A 169 -11.13 30.83 13.46
N GLY A 170 -12.21 30.06 13.64
CA GLY A 170 -13.59 30.48 13.36
C GLY A 170 -13.91 30.61 11.86
N ILE A 171 -13.07 30.07 10.98
CA ILE A 171 -13.26 30.09 9.51
C ILE A 171 -13.70 28.73 8.95
N GLY A 172 -13.55 27.67 9.74
CA GLY A 172 -14.05 26.34 9.44
C GLY A 172 -15.20 25.97 10.37
N PRO A 173 -16.02 24.97 9.98
CA PRO A 173 -17.05 24.42 10.86
C PRO A 173 -16.44 23.76 12.11
N ALA A 174 -17.22 23.70 13.19
CA ALA A 174 -16.89 22.87 14.34
C ALA A 174 -16.89 21.38 13.96
N THR A 175 -16.02 20.60 14.58
CA THR A 175 -15.85 19.16 14.32
C THR A 175 -15.46 18.42 15.58
N ALA A 176 -15.94 17.18 15.72
CA ALA A 176 -15.55 16.26 16.79
C ALA A 176 -14.03 15.99 16.79
N LEU A 177 -13.37 16.11 15.63
CA LEU A 177 -11.92 15.94 15.49
C LEU A 177 -11.12 16.89 16.39
N THR A 178 -11.69 18.04 16.79
CA THR A 178 -11.01 18.99 17.67
C THR A 178 -10.65 18.34 19.00
N GLU A 179 -11.63 17.77 19.71
CA GLU A 179 -11.42 17.15 21.02
C GLU A 179 -10.55 15.89 20.91
N GLU A 180 -10.79 15.07 19.88
CA GLU A 180 -10.06 13.82 19.65
C GLU A 180 -8.57 14.07 19.39
N LEU A 181 -8.23 15.03 18.52
CA LEU A 181 -6.82 15.35 18.22
C LEU A 181 -6.15 16.06 19.40
N CYS A 182 -6.84 16.97 20.09
CA CYS A 182 -6.31 17.61 21.29
C CYS A 182 -5.95 16.57 22.36
N THR A 183 -6.83 15.59 22.58
CA THR A 183 -6.59 14.45 23.47
C THR A 183 -5.42 13.59 23.01
N LEU A 184 -5.38 13.20 21.73
CA LEU A 184 -4.31 12.37 21.17
C LEU A 184 -2.91 12.99 21.34
N TYR A 185 -2.80 14.30 21.17
CA TYR A 185 -1.53 15.01 21.21
C TYR A 185 -1.21 15.69 22.54
N GLY A 186 -2.15 15.67 23.50
CA GLY A 186 -1.99 16.24 24.84
C GLY A 186 -1.91 17.76 24.83
N VAL A 187 -2.78 18.41 24.06
CA VAL A 187 -2.82 19.87 23.85
C VAL A 187 -4.24 20.40 24.11
N ALA A 188 -4.37 21.69 24.41
CA ALA A 188 -5.65 22.27 24.84
C ALA A 188 -6.59 22.63 23.68
N ASP A 189 -6.05 23.09 22.56
CA ASP A 189 -6.86 23.62 21.45
C ASP A 189 -6.14 23.54 20.09
N GLY A 190 -6.80 24.04 19.04
CA GLY A 190 -6.25 24.08 17.68
C GLY A 190 -4.97 24.92 17.54
N TRP A 191 -4.77 25.93 18.38
CA TRP A 191 -3.52 26.70 18.39
C TRP A 191 -2.37 25.86 18.92
N GLU A 192 -2.53 25.23 20.08
CA GLU A 192 -1.50 24.39 20.68
C GLU A 192 -1.21 23.17 19.80
N LEU A 193 -2.25 22.60 19.19
CA LEU A 193 -2.12 21.54 18.21
C LEU A 193 -1.27 21.97 17.01
N ARG A 194 -1.56 23.13 16.41
CA ARG A 194 -0.75 23.64 15.29
C ARG A 194 0.68 23.89 15.73
N HIS A 195 0.87 24.52 16.88
CA HIS A 195 2.18 24.83 17.44
C HIS A 195 3.01 23.57 17.71
N ALA A 196 2.40 22.48 18.18
CA ALA A 196 3.08 21.20 18.42
C ALA A 196 3.79 20.64 17.16
N PHE A 197 3.25 20.90 15.96
CA PHE A 197 3.83 20.42 14.69
C PHE A 197 4.67 21.46 13.95
N THR A 198 4.56 22.76 14.27
CA THR A 198 5.29 23.82 13.54
C THR A 198 6.29 24.60 14.39
N ARG A 199 6.38 24.35 15.70
CA ARG A 199 7.30 25.07 16.58
C ARG A 199 8.76 24.92 16.14
N ARG A 200 9.53 26.00 16.27
CA ARG A 200 10.94 26.06 15.83
C ARG A 200 11.81 24.99 16.47
N PHE A 201 11.56 24.67 17.74
CA PHE A 201 12.34 23.69 18.49
C PHE A 201 11.41 22.63 19.09
N GLY A 202 11.77 21.36 18.92
CA GLY A 202 11.03 20.22 19.44
C GLY A 202 9.70 19.97 18.76
N ALA A 203 9.47 20.45 17.53
CA ALA A 203 8.26 20.06 16.77
C ALA A 203 8.14 18.53 16.72
N ARG A 204 6.91 18.03 16.84
CA ARG A 204 6.62 16.62 16.58
C ARG A 204 6.98 16.30 15.12
N PRO A 205 7.51 15.10 14.83
CA PRO A 205 7.69 14.65 13.47
C PRO A 205 6.36 14.68 12.70
N ALA A 206 6.38 15.06 11.43
CA ALA A 206 5.18 15.07 10.60
C ALA A 206 4.52 13.68 10.51
N THR A 207 5.30 12.61 10.65
CA THR A 207 4.82 11.22 10.68
C THR A 207 3.95 10.90 11.90
N ASP A 208 4.05 11.64 13.01
CA ASP A 208 3.18 11.48 14.18
C ASP A 208 1.72 11.89 13.88
N LEU A 209 1.47 12.67 12.81
CA LEU A 209 0.12 12.98 12.32
C LEU A 209 -0.60 11.78 11.71
N TRP A 210 0.13 10.76 11.24
CA TRP A 210 -0.50 9.60 10.60
C TRP A 210 -1.41 8.83 11.58
N ARG A 211 -1.16 8.96 12.88
CA ARG A 211 -2.00 8.39 13.95
C ARG A 211 -3.40 8.99 13.98
N ALA A 212 -3.58 10.23 13.50
CA ALA A 212 -4.89 10.86 13.41
C ALA A 212 -5.79 10.23 12.34
N ALA A 213 -5.24 9.45 11.39
CA ALA A 213 -6.04 8.83 10.33
C ALA A 213 -7.18 7.97 10.89
N ARG A 214 -6.93 7.17 11.93
CA ARG A 214 -7.97 6.33 12.55
C ARG A 214 -9.07 7.16 13.21
N LEU A 215 -8.72 8.29 13.82
CA LEU A 215 -9.69 9.23 14.41
C LEU A 215 -10.57 9.86 13.34
N VAL A 216 -10.00 10.24 12.19
CA VAL A 216 -10.77 10.72 11.03
C VAL A 216 -11.80 9.70 10.57
N LEU A 217 -11.40 8.43 10.41
CA LEU A 217 -12.33 7.39 9.99
C LEU A 217 -13.42 7.15 11.05
N ALA A 218 -13.06 7.10 12.33
CA ALA A 218 -14.00 6.91 13.43
C ALA A 218 -15.02 8.05 13.53
N ALA A 219 -14.58 9.30 13.41
CA ALA A 219 -15.45 10.48 13.40
C ALA A 219 -16.38 10.49 12.18
N ALA A 220 -15.90 10.08 11.00
CA ALA A 220 -16.70 9.96 9.80
C ALA A 220 -17.80 8.89 9.94
N ASP A 221 -17.46 7.74 10.53
CA ASP A 221 -18.41 6.67 10.86
C ASP A 221 -19.47 7.17 11.85
N ALA A 222 -19.06 7.96 12.86
CA ALA A 222 -19.94 8.57 13.86
C ALA A 222 -20.82 9.71 13.30
N GLY A 223 -20.56 10.17 12.08
CA GLY A 223 -21.39 11.14 11.39
C GLY A 223 -20.90 12.58 11.41
N ASP A 224 -19.66 12.83 11.84
CA ASP A 224 -19.05 14.15 11.75
C ASP A 224 -18.94 14.60 10.28
N ALA A 225 -19.57 15.73 9.95
CA ALA A 225 -19.66 16.20 8.57
C ALA A 225 -18.28 16.57 7.98
N VAL A 226 -17.36 17.07 8.81
CA VAL A 226 -16.01 17.47 8.36
C VAL A 226 -15.16 16.24 8.09
N ALA A 227 -15.20 15.26 8.98
CA ALA A 227 -14.50 13.99 8.78
C ALA A 227 -15.02 13.25 7.54
N ARG A 228 -16.34 13.25 7.30
CA ARG A 228 -16.94 12.69 6.07
C ARG A 228 -16.43 13.42 4.82
N ASP A 229 -16.45 14.74 4.80
CA ASP A 229 -15.95 15.54 3.67
C ASP A 229 -14.47 15.24 3.36
N ILE A 230 -13.63 15.09 4.39
CA ILE A 230 -12.22 14.69 4.24
C ILE A 230 -12.10 13.32 3.57
N VAL A 231 -12.88 12.34 4.02
CA VAL A 231 -12.86 10.97 3.48
C VAL A 231 -13.42 10.92 2.06
N ASP A 232 -14.55 11.57 1.81
CA ASP A 232 -15.21 11.60 0.50
C ASP A 232 -14.33 12.29 -0.55
N THR A 233 -13.63 13.37 -0.17
CA THR A 233 -12.67 14.05 -1.04
C THR A 233 -11.52 13.13 -1.45
N GLN A 234 -10.96 12.36 -0.52
CA GLN A 234 -9.92 11.38 -0.85
C GLN A 234 -10.45 10.23 -1.71
N ALA A 235 -11.64 9.71 -1.42
CA ALA A 235 -12.26 8.64 -2.19
C ALA A 235 -12.47 9.06 -3.66
N ALA A 236 -12.96 10.29 -3.88
CA ALA A 236 -13.08 10.88 -5.21
C ALA A 236 -11.73 10.97 -5.93
N ALA A 237 -10.65 11.35 -5.23
CA ALA A 237 -9.31 11.39 -5.81
C ALA A 237 -8.80 9.99 -6.21
N PHE A 238 -8.89 9.01 -5.32
CA PHE A 238 -8.53 7.63 -5.63
C PHE A 238 -9.30 7.07 -6.83
N ALA A 239 -10.59 7.33 -6.92
CA ALA A 239 -11.43 6.91 -8.04
C ALA A 239 -10.97 7.53 -9.38
N ARG A 240 -10.54 8.79 -9.39
CA ARG A 240 -9.94 9.43 -10.58
C ARG A 240 -8.63 8.75 -10.99
N TYR A 241 -7.74 8.45 -10.05
CA TYR A 241 -6.48 7.76 -10.35
C TYR A 241 -6.70 6.33 -10.85
N ALA A 242 -7.70 5.63 -10.30
CA ALA A 242 -8.12 4.31 -10.77
C ALA A 242 -8.64 4.37 -12.21
N GLN A 243 -9.50 5.34 -12.53
CA GLN A 243 -9.99 5.55 -13.90
C GLN A 243 -8.86 5.90 -14.87
N TRP A 244 -7.90 6.72 -14.43
CA TRP A 244 -6.72 7.05 -15.24
C TRP A 244 -5.90 5.79 -15.53
N CYS A 245 -5.54 4.99 -14.52
CA CYS A 245 -4.78 3.75 -14.72
C CYS A 245 -5.50 2.78 -15.67
N ALA A 246 -6.82 2.60 -15.49
CA ALA A 246 -7.64 1.76 -16.39
C ALA A 246 -7.56 2.24 -17.85
N THR A 247 -7.72 3.56 -18.06
CA THR A 247 -7.66 4.17 -19.40
C THR A 247 -6.29 3.96 -20.06
N ARG A 248 -5.21 4.05 -19.28
CA ARG A 248 -3.84 3.84 -19.77
C ARG A 248 -3.56 2.40 -20.18
N VAL A 249 -4.18 1.44 -19.50
CA VAL A 249 -4.22 0.03 -19.94
C VAL A 249 -5.36 -0.24 -20.94
N GLY A 250 -5.92 0.80 -21.56
CA GLY A 250 -6.88 0.72 -22.67
C GLY A 250 -8.22 0.08 -22.30
N VAL A 251 -8.63 0.16 -21.04
CA VAL A 251 -9.94 -0.29 -20.57
C VAL A 251 -10.70 0.88 -19.99
N ASP A 252 -11.95 1.06 -20.40
CA ASP A 252 -12.87 1.95 -19.69
C ASP A 252 -13.28 1.27 -18.37
N LEU A 253 -12.94 1.87 -17.23
CA LEU A 253 -13.31 1.33 -15.92
C LEU A 253 -14.83 1.11 -15.80
N ALA A 254 -15.64 1.94 -16.45
CA ALA A 254 -17.09 1.82 -16.43
C ALA A 254 -17.63 0.61 -17.21
N SER A 255 -16.81 -0.06 -18.04
CA SER A 255 -17.22 -1.29 -18.76
C SER A 255 -17.35 -2.50 -17.83
N GLY A 256 -16.72 -2.45 -16.66
CA GLY A 256 -16.68 -3.56 -15.69
C GLY A 256 -15.74 -4.70 -16.08
N GLU A 257 -14.96 -4.54 -17.16
CA GLU A 257 -13.96 -5.53 -17.58
C GLU A 257 -12.80 -5.67 -16.59
N LEU A 258 -12.46 -4.59 -15.89
CA LEU A 258 -11.52 -4.59 -14.79
C LEU A 258 -12.27 -4.54 -13.46
N PRO A 259 -12.25 -5.61 -12.65
CA PRO A 259 -12.69 -5.52 -11.27
C PRO A 259 -11.75 -4.61 -10.47
N VAL A 260 -12.28 -3.98 -9.42
CA VAL A 260 -11.51 -3.10 -8.54
C VAL A 260 -11.30 -3.77 -7.19
N LEU A 261 -10.05 -3.90 -6.78
CA LEU A 261 -9.65 -4.39 -5.47
C LEU A 261 -9.23 -3.21 -4.58
N LEU A 262 -9.86 -3.09 -3.41
CA LEU A 262 -9.46 -2.16 -2.36
C LEU A 262 -8.55 -2.88 -1.36
N ASN A 263 -7.38 -2.33 -1.07
CA ASN A 263 -6.46 -2.86 -0.06
C ASN A 263 -5.80 -1.73 0.73
N GLY A 264 -4.89 -2.06 1.64
CA GLY A 264 -4.16 -1.12 2.49
C GLY A 264 -4.87 -0.86 3.82
N SER A 265 -4.07 -0.56 4.84
CA SER A 265 -4.49 -0.52 6.25
C SER A 265 -5.59 0.50 6.56
N VAL A 266 -5.80 1.52 5.73
CA VAL A 266 -6.88 2.50 5.90
C VAL A 266 -8.19 1.93 5.32
N ALA A 267 -8.14 1.37 4.11
CA ALA A 267 -9.33 0.82 3.44
C ALA A 267 -9.83 -0.47 4.11
N THR A 268 -8.93 -1.29 4.65
CA THR A 268 -9.25 -2.55 5.32
C THR A 268 -9.39 -2.43 6.85
N SER A 269 -9.35 -1.21 7.39
CA SER A 269 -9.45 -0.98 8.84
C SER A 269 -10.82 -1.40 9.41
N GLU A 270 -10.90 -1.45 10.74
CA GLU A 270 -12.14 -1.63 11.50
C GLU A 270 -13.19 -0.55 11.18
N HIS A 271 -12.77 0.63 10.73
CA HIS A 271 -13.61 1.78 10.40
C HIS A 271 -14.04 1.79 8.93
N PRO A 272 -15.33 1.57 8.59
CA PRO A 272 -15.81 1.50 7.21
C PRO A 272 -15.72 2.77 6.38
N ALA A 273 -15.59 3.95 6.97
CA ALA A 273 -15.69 5.23 6.27
C ALA A 273 -14.98 5.26 4.90
N MET A 274 -13.68 4.93 4.85
CA MET A 274 -12.91 4.97 3.60
C MET A 274 -13.39 3.95 2.57
N ARG A 275 -13.60 2.68 2.97
CA ARG A 275 -14.10 1.66 2.03
C ARG A 275 -15.52 1.95 1.54
N ALA A 276 -16.36 2.51 2.39
CA ALA A 276 -17.72 2.89 2.05
C ALA A 276 -17.72 4.05 1.03
N ALA A 277 -16.93 5.10 1.28
CA ALA A 277 -16.78 6.23 0.37
C ALA A 277 -16.20 5.82 -0.99
N LEU A 278 -15.15 5.00 -1.01
CA LEU A 278 -14.59 4.45 -2.26
C LEU A 278 -15.62 3.61 -3.03
N THR A 279 -16.35 2.73 -2.34
CA THR A 279 -17.37 1.89 -2.97
C THR A 279 -18.51 2.74 -3.54
N ALA A 280 -18.96 3.77 -2.82
CA ALA A 280 -20.00 4.67 -3.27
C ALA A 280 -19.56 5.47 -4.51
N GLU A 281 -18.35 6.03 -4.50
CA GLU A 281 -17.83 6.81 -5.62
C GLU A 281 -17.56 5.94 -6.86
N LEU A 282 -16.96 4.76 -6.68
CA LEU A 282 -16.79 3.79 -7.77
C LEU A 282 -18.13 3.33 -8.34
N GLY A 283 -19.14 3.10 -7.49
CA GLY A 283 -20.50 2.79 -7.95
C GLY A 283 -21.14 3.92 -8.77
N ARG A 284 -20.74 5.17 -8.53
CA ARG A 284 -21.19 6.34 -9.29
C ARG A 284 -20.49 6.47 -10.65
N ILE A 285 -19.16 6.27 -10.71
CA ILE A 285 -18.37 6.49 -11.94
C ILE A 285 -18.24 5.24 -12.81
N ALA A 286 -18.35 4.05 -12.21
CA ALA A 286 -18.12 2.76 -12.86
C ALA A 286 -19.11 1.71 -12.31
N PRO A 287 -20.43 1.86 -12.54
CA PRO A 287 -21.46 1.02 -11.93
C PRO A 287 -21.39 -0.46 -12.32
N ALA A 288 -20.74 -0.80 -13.44
CA ALA A 288 -20.52 -2.19 -13.85
C ALA A 288 -19.26 -2.83 -13.23
N ALA A 289 -18.36 -2.03 -12.64
CA ALA A 289 -17.15 -2.54 -12.03
C ALA A 289 -17.46 -3.26 -10.72
N ARG A 290 -17.03 -4.52 -10.62
CA ARG A 290 -17.09 -5.27 -9.36
C ARG A 290 -16.03 -4.72 -8.41
N VAL A 291 -16.47 -4.10 -7.32
CA VAL A 291 -15.58 -3.63 -6.23
C VAL A 291 -15.48 -4.71 -5.16
N VAL A 292 -14.26 -5.06 -4.76
CA VAL A 292 -13.96 -6.06 -3.73
C VAL A 292 -12.97 -5.48 -2.73
N VAL A 293 -13.19 -5.72 -1.45
CA VAL A 293 -12.21 -5.40 -0.40
C VAL A 293 -11.36 -6.63 -0.15
N ALA A 294 -10.04 -6.48 -0.17
CA ALA A 294 -9.10 -7.57 0.08
C ALA A 294 -9.24 -8.09 1.52
N ASP A 295 -9.17 -9.41 1.67
CA ASP A 295 -9.06 -10.12 2.96
C ASP A 295 -7.63 -10.60 3.25
N ALA A 296 -6.67 -10.20 2.40
CA ALA A 296 -5.26 -10.56 2.46
C ALA A 296 -4.36 -9.32 2.31
N SER A 297 -3.15 -9.41 2.85
CA SER A 297 -2.17 -8.32 2.78
C SER A 297 -1.58 -8.15 1.37
N PRO A 298 -1.04 -6.96 1.02
CA PRO A 298 -0.29 -6.77 -0.22
C PRO A 298 0.84 -7.78 -0.41
N LEU A 299 1.59 -8.11 0.65
CA LEU A 299 2.62 -9.16 0.64
C LEU A 299 2.10 -10.51 0.16
N SER A 300 0.90 -10.91 0.56
CA SER A 300 0.27 -12.15 0.09
C SER A 300 0.10 -12.13 -1.44
N GLY A 301 -0.23 -10.97 -2.02
CA GLY A 301 -0.28 -10.79 -3.46
C GLY A 301 1.10 -10.82 -4.14
N VAL A 302 2.14 -10.32 -3.47
CA VAL A 302 3.54 -10.43 -3.95
C VAL A 302 4.01 -11.89 -3.99
N VAL A 303 3.61 -12.72 -3.01
CA VAL A 303 3.85 -14.17 -3.04
C VAL A 303 3.22 -14.81 -4.27
N LEU A 304 1.97 -14.45 -4.57
CA LEU A 304 1.28 -14.96 -5.76
C LEU A 304 1.96 -14.49 -7.06
N ASP A 305 2.50 -13.27 -7.09
CA ASP A 305 3.30 -12.79 -8.23
C ASP A 305 4.57 -13.62 -8.41
N ALA A 306 5.34 -13.85 -7.33
CA ALA A 306 6.57 -14.66 -7.39
C ALA A 306 6.28 -16.08 -7.91
N LEU A 307 5.20 -16.71 -7.42
CA LEU A 307 4.73 -18.03 -7.82
C LEU A 307 4.26 -18.06 -9.28
N ALA A 308 3.42 -17.12 -9.69
CA ALA A 308 2.84 -17.07 -11.04
C ALA A 308 3.88 -16.75 -12.09
N GLU A 309 4.74 -15.76 -11.84
CA GLU A 309 5.90 -15.47 -12.69
C GLU A 309 6.79 -16.71 -12.75
N GLY A 310 6.92 -17.41 -11.62
CA GLY A 310 7.48 -18.75 -11.39
C GLY A 310 6.88 -19.92 -12.19
N GLY A 311 5.77 -19.71 -12.90
CA GLY A 311 5.10 -20.72 -13.71
C GLY A 311 4.10 -21.57 -12.93
N THR A 312 3.86 -21.25 -11.65
CA THR A 312 2.82 -21.88 -10.84
C THR A 312 1.45 -21.35 -11.25
N VAL A 313 0.50 -22.25 -11.46
CA VAL A 313 -0.89 -21.87 -11.72
C VAL A 313 -1.54 -21.45 -10.41
N ILE A 314 -2.05 -20.22 -10.36
CA ILE A 314 -2.72 -19.71 -9.17
C ILE A 314 -4.18 -20.15 -9.16
N GLY A 315 -4.52 -21.06 -8.24
CA GLY A 315 -5.88 -21.54 -8.02
C GLY A 315 -6.46 -21.10 -6.67
N PRO A 316 -7.77 -21.35 -6.43
CA PRO A 316 -8.46 -20.97 -5.20
C PRO A 316 -7.82 -21.50 -3.91
N ASP A 317 -7.32 -22.74 -3.93
CA ASP A 317 -6.67 -23.37 -2.77
C ASP A 317 -5.36 -22.66 -2.39
N LEU A 318 -4.59 -22.24 -3.41
CA LEU A 318 -3.34 -21.51 -3.20
C LEU A 318 -3.61 -20.09 -2.70
N LEU A 319 -4.61 -19.40 -3.26
CA LEU A 319 -5.07 -18.09 -2.77
C LEU A 319 -5.41 -18.15 -1.27
N THR A 320 -6.24 -19.13 -0.89
CA THR A 320 -6.66 -19.33 0.50
C THR A 320 -5.46 -19.60 1.41
N ARG A 321 -4.53 -20.46 0.97
CA ARG A 321 -3.36 -20.81 1.78
C ARG A 321 -2.42 -19.63 1.99
N VAL A 322 -2.12 -18.88 0.93
CA VAL A 322 -1.20 -17.73 1.00
C VAL A 322 -1.77 -16.60 1.85
N ARG A 323 -3.10 -16.39 1.83
CA ARG A 323 -3.77 -15.43 2.73
C ARG A 323 -3.48 -15.72 4.20
N ASP A 324 -3.51 -17.00 4.59
CA ASP A 324 -3.45 -17.43 5.99
C ASP A 324 -2.02 -17.79 6.45
N ALA A 325 -1.00 -17.58 5.61
CA ALA A 325 0.34 -18.15 5.79
C ALA A 325 1.29 -17.35 6.71
N HIS A 326 0.86 -16.20 7.26
CA HIS A 326 1.73 -15.34 8.07
C HIS A 326 1.01 -14.87 9.33
N PRO A 327 1.69 -14.84 10.50
CA PRO A 327 1.08 -14.35 11.72
C PRO A 327 0.87 -12.82 11.64
N HIS A 328 -0.21 -12.34 12.24
CA HIS A 328 -0.68 -10.95 12.10
C HIS A 328 0.36 -9.91 12.59
N ASP A 329 1.19 -10.26 13.56
CA ASP A 329 2.28 -9.44 14.13
C ASP A 329 3.44 -9.23 13.16
N PHE A 330 3.68 -10.16 12.23
CA PHE A 330 4.70 -10.00 11.18
C PHE A 330 4.40 -8.78 10.29
N LEU A 331 3.11 -8.46 10.12
CA LEU A 331 2.64 -7.36 9.29
C LEU A 331 2.27 -6.10 10.08
N SER A 332 2.30 -6.10 11.42
CA SER A 332 2.03 -4.87 12.18
C SER A 332 3.20 -3.89 12.06
N THR A 333 2.90 -2.63 11.75
CA THR A 333 3.85 -1.50 11.84
C THR A 333 4.25 -1.25 13.28
#